data_AF-A0A3N4DJR2-F1
#
_entry.id   AF-A0A3N4DJR2-F1
#
_cell.length_a   1.000
_cell.length_b   1.000
_cell.length_c   1.000
_cell.angle_alpha   90.00
_cell.angle_beta   90.00
_cell.angle_gamma   90.00
#
_symmetry.space_group_name_H-M   'P 1'
#
loop_
_entity.id
_entity.type
_entity.pdbx_description
1 polymer ?
#
loop_
_entity_poly.entity_id
_entity_poly.type
_entity_poly.pdbx_seq_one_letter_code
_entity_poly.pdbx_strand_id
1 'polypeptide(L)'
;MENNTNDLRAVSIFINAMSNHKLSKADILLLNYLMMKYAGFEQGKNFVINQSKIAEDFALKQPNVSRSIKKLVASGLLKSEGLNTFSIDMK
;
A
#
# COMPACT_ATOMS: atom_id res chain seq x y z
N MET A 1 15.34 17.01 -16.78
CA MET A 1 13.94 17.42 -16.51
C MET A 1 13.02 16.21 -16.66
N GLU A 2 13.23 15.16 -15.86
CA GLU A 2 12.59 13.84 -16.08
C GLU A 2 11.58 13.43 -14.99
N ASN A 3 11.34 14.27 -13.97
CA ASN A 3 10.56 13.86 -12.79
C ASN A 3 9.03 14.03 -12.92
N ASN A 4 8.53 15.06 -13.64
CA ASN A 4 7.09 15.38 -13.64
C ASN A 4 6.20 14.33 -14.31
N THR A 5 6.70 13.63 -15.32
CA THR A 5 5.91 12.65 -16.09
C THR A 5 5.67 11.36 -15.31
N ASN A 6 6.61 10.97 -14.44
CA ASN A 6 6.49 9.80 -13.58
C ASN A 6 5.52 10.07 -12.41
N ASP A 7 5.54 11.30 -11.87
CA ASP A 7 4.63 11.70 -10.79
C ASP A 7 3.17 11.70 -11.25
N LEU A 8 2.88 12.22 -12.45
CA LEU A 8 1.53 12.21 -13.02
C LEU A 8 1.00 10.80 -13.27
N ARG A 9 1.86 9.86 -13.70
CA ARG A 9 1.47 8.46 -13.89
C ARG A 9 1.17 7.78 -12.56
N ALA A 10 2.04 7.96 -11.55
CA ALA A 10 1.82 7.39 -10.22
C ALA A 10 0.50 7.89 -9.60
N VAL A 11 0.20 9.19 -9.75
CA VAL A 11 -1.08 9.77 -9.32
C VAL A 11 -2.26 9.17 -10.07
N SER A 12 -2.15 9.00 -11.40
CA SER A 12 -3.21 8.37 -12.20
C SER A 12 -3.47 6.92 -11.80
N ILE A 13 -2.41 6.13 -11.56
CA ILE A 13 -2.50 4.76 -11.06
C ILE A 13 -3.23 4.74 -9.70
N PHE A 14 -2.85 5.63 -8.79
CA PHE A 14 -3.49 5.74 -7.49
C PHE A 14 -4.99 6.09 -7.58
N ILE A 15 -5.37 7.07 -8.42
CA ILE A 15 -6.76 7.45 -8.64
C ILE A 15 -7.57 6.27 -9.22
N ASN A 16 -7.02 5.57 -10.22
CA ASN A 16 -7.65 4.40 -10.81
C ASN A 16 -7.84 3.27 -9.80
N ALA A 17 -6.81 3.01 -8.98
CA ALA A 17 -6.87 2.01 -7.91
C ALA A 17 -7.97 2.34 -6.90
N MET A 18 -8.06 3.59 -6.45
CA MET A 18 -9.12 4.05 -5.54
C MET A 18 -10.52 3.86 -6.11
N SER A 19 -10.73 4.29 -7.37
CA SER A 19 -12.03 4.24 -8.04
C SER A 19 -12.46 2.79 -8.33
N ASN A 20 -11.61 2.01 -9.00
CA ASN A 20 -11.97 0.69 -9.52
C ASN A 20 -12.05 -0.37 -8.42
N HIS A 21 -11.22 -0.25 -7.37
CA HIS A 21 -11.20 -1.23 -6.26
C HIS A 21 -11.99 -0.76 -5.04
N LYS A 22 -12.68 0.39 -5.14
CA LYS A 22 -13.48 0.98 -4.07
C LYS A 22 -12.71 0.99 -2.76
N LEU A 23 -11.50 1.56 -2.78
CA LEU A 23 -10.65 1.64 -1.59
C LEU A 23 -11.34 2.51 -0.55
N SER A 24 -11.43 2.00 0.67
CA SER A 24 -12.00 2.73 1.79
C SER A 24 -10.98 3.68 2.41
N LYS A 25 -11.44 4.57 3.29
CA LYS A 25 -10.56 5.42 4.10
C LYS A 25 -9.52 4.61 4.89
N ALA A 26 -9.90 3.43 5.41
CA ALA A 26 -9.00 2.56 6.15
C ALA A 26 -7.91 1.96 5.25
N ASP A 27 -8.27 1.58 4.01
CA ASP A 27 -7.31 1.04 3.03
C ASP A 27 -6.25 2.09 2.67
N ILE A 28 -6.68 3.34 2.43
CA ILE A 28 -5.79 4.46 2.13
C ILE A 28 -4.91 4.81 3.34
N LEU A 29 -5.46 4.82 4.55
CA LEU A 29 -4.70 5.11 5.75
C LEU A 29 -3.60 4.07 5.99
N LEU A 30 -3.92 2.78 5.78
CA LEU A 30 -2.93 1.71 5.85
C LEU A 30 -1.84 1.89 4.80
N LEU A 31 -2.21 2.20 3.56
CA LEU A 31 -1.23 2.45 2.50
C LEU A 31 -0.30 3.62 2.87
N ASN A 32 -0.85 4.74 3.34
CA ASN A 32 -0.05 5.88 3.77
C ASN A 32 0.91 5.49 4.91
N TYR A 33 0.46 4.70 5.88
CA TYR A 33 1.34 4.19 6.94
C TYR A 33 2.47 3.33 6.39
N LEU A 34 2.17 2.39 5.48
CA LEU A 34 3.17 1.52 4.87
C LEU A 34 4.16 2.36 4.06
N MET A 35 3.67 3.34 3.30
CA MET A 35 4.50 4.32 2.63
C MET A 35 5.36 5.08 3.65
N MET A 36 4.83 5.74 4.67
CA MET A 36 5.71 6.50 5.59
C MET A 36 6.71 5.62 6.36
N LYS A 37 6.29 4.43 6.79
CA LYS A 37 7.13 3.50 7.57
C LYS A 37 8.21 2.84 6.72
N TYR A 38 7.92 2.57 5.45
CA TYR A 38 8.80 1.80 4.57
C TYR A 38 9.28 2.59 3.33
N ALA A 39 8.84 3.83 3.08
CA ALA A 39 9.28 4.69 1.96
C ALA A 39 10.62 5.37 2.20
N GLY A 40 11.19 5.25 3.42
CA GLY A 40 12.63 5.41 3.59
C GLY A 40 13.43 4.34 2.82
N PHE A 41 12.78 3.24 2.42
CA PHE A 41 13.32 2.26 1.47
C PHE A 41 12.79 2.62 0.07
N GLU A 42 13.71 2.79 -0.87
CA GLU A 42 13.45 3.07 -2.29
C GLU A 42 12.27 2.27 -2.87
N GLN A 43 11.50 2.86 -3.78
CA GLN A 43 10.41 2.16 -4.49
C GLN A 43 10.89 0.80 -5.00
N GLY A 44 10.11 -0.25 -4.75
CA GLY A 44 10.44 -1.62 -5.13
C GLY A 44 11.30 -2.41 -4.13
N LYS A 45 11.70 -1.83 -2.98
CA LYS A 45 12.28 -2.62 -1.89
C LYS A 45 11.20 -3.40 -1.14
N ASN A 46 11.55 -4.64 -0.81
CA ASN A 46 10.69 -5.56 -0.09
C ASN A 46 10.68 -5.20 1.41
N PHE A 47 9.51 -5.26 2.03
CA PHE A 47 9.31 -5.09 3.46
C PHE A 47 8.35 -6.15 4.02
N VAL A 48 8.52 -6.46 5.30
CA VAL A 48 7.69 -7.44 6.00
C VAL A 48 6.59 -6.75 6.79
N ILE A 49 5.35 -7.20 6.61
CA ILE A 49 4.18 -6.70 7.32
C ILE A 49 3.85 -7.60 8.51
N ASN A 50 3.86 -7.03 9.72
CA ASN A 50 3.27 -7.66 10.91
C ASN A 50 1.84 -7.12 11.13
N GLN A 51 0.84 -7.89 10.71
CA GLN A 51 -0.56 -7.46 10.74
C GLN A 51 -1.10 -7.25 12.16
N SER A 52 -0.67 -8.06 13.14
CA SER A 52 -1.06 -7.90 14.54
C SER A 52 -0.51 -6.60 15.11
N LYS A 53 0.75 -6.29 14.82
CA LYS A 53 1.37 -5.04 15.29
C LYS A 53 0.71 -3.80 14.68
N ILE A 54 0.38 -3.85 13.40
CA ILE A 54 -0.36 -2.77 12.73
C ILE A 54 -1.77 -2.65 13.33
N ALA A 55 -2.44 -3.76 13.62
CA ALA A 55 -3.77 -3.72 14.22
C ALA A 55 -3.74 -3.00 15.58
N GLU A 56 -2.74 -3.29 16.41
CA GLU A 56 -2.49 -2.59 17.67
C GLU A 56 -2.20 -1.09 17.47
N ASP A 57 -1.26 -0.75 16.57
CA ASP A 57 -0.84 0.63 16.30
C ASP A 57 -2.01 1.52 15.83
N PHE A 58 -3.00 0.92 15.15
CA PHE A 58 -4.17 1.62 14.61
C PHE A 58 -5.46 1.44 15.42
N ALA A 59 -5.41 0.73 16.55
CA ALA A 59 -6.60 0.30 17.30
C ALA A 59 -7.67 -0.37 16.41
N LEU A 60 -7.21 -1.16 15.43
CA LEU A 60 -8.04 -1.93 14.52
C LEU A 60 -8.07 -3.41 14.92
N LYS A 61 -9.08 -4.15 14.45
CA LYS A 61 -9.04 -5.61 14.48
C LYS A 61 -8.13 -6.13 13.37
N GLN A 62 -7.28 -7.12 13.65
CA GLN A 62 -6.37 -7.71 12.66
C GLN A 62 -7.06 -8.14 11.34
N PRO A 63 -8.29 -8.70 11.34
CA PRO A 63 -9.01 -9.00 10.09
C PRO A 63 -9.25 -7.78 9.18
N ASN A 64 -9.37 -6.57 9.75
CA ASN A 64 -9.51 -5.35 8.96
C ASN A 64 -8.20 -5.00 8.25
N VAL A 65 -7.07 -5.15 8.94
CA VAL A 65 -5.73 -4.98 8.35
C VAL A 65 -5.51 -6.01 7.22
N SER A 66 -5.86 -7.28 7.47
CA SER A 66 -5.77 -8.34 6.46
C SER A 66 -6.61 -8.03 5.22
N ARG A 67 -7.86 -7.56 5.43
CA ARG A 67 -8.75 -7.15 4.34
C ARG A 67 -8.15 -5.99 3.53
N SER A 68 -7.61 -4.98 4.20
CA SER A 68 -7.00 -3.82 3.54
C SER A 68 -5.77 -4.21 2.74
N ILE A 69 -4.89 -5.07 3.26
CA ILE A 69 -3.73 -5.58 2.51
C ILE A 69 -4.18 -6.31 1.24
N LYS A 70 -5.17 -7.21 1.35
CA LYS A 70 -5.70 -7.94 0.19
C LYS A 70 -6.26 -6.99 -0.88
N LYS A 71 -6.95 -5.92 -0.46
CA LYS A 71 -7.46 -4.90 -1.37
C LYS A 71 -6.34 -4.11 -2.05
N LEU A 72 -5.33 -3.69 -1.29
CA LEU A 72 -4.19 -2.96 -1.83
C LEU A 72 -3.41 -3.80 -2.85
N VAL A 73 -3.24 -5.10 -2.58
CA VAL A 73 -2.66 -6.05 -3.54
C VAL A 73 -3.54 -6.19 -4.79
N ALA A 74 -4.85 -6.39 -4.61
CA ALA A 74 -5.77 -6.49 -5.74
C ALA A 74 -5.80 -5.21 -6.59
N SER A 75 -5.52 -4.06 -5.99
CA SER A 75 -5.48 -2.75 -6.66
C SER A 75 -4.15 -2.44 -7.36
N GLY A 76 -3.13 -3.29 -7.21
CA GLY A 76 -1.80 -3.07 -7.75
C GLY A 76 -0.92 -2.12 -6.93
N LEU A 77 -1.44 -1.43 -5.92
CA LEU A 77 -0.67 -0.49 -5.08
C LEU A 77 0.34 -1.19 -4.14
N LEU A 78 0.10 -2.48 -3.86
CA LEU A 78 1.07 -3.36 -3.22
C LEU A 78 1.29 -4.58 -4.10
N LYS A 79 2.52 -5.08 -4.11
CA LYS A 79 2.85 -6.37 -4.70
C LYS A 79 3.22 -7.36 -3.61
N SER A 80 2.68 -8.57 -3.68
CA SER A 80 3.03 -9.66 -2.78
C SER A 80 4.29 -10.36 -3.31
N GLU A 81 5.35 -10.39 -2.52
CA GLU A 81 6.66 -10.94 -2.89
C GLU A 81 6.97 -12.24 -2.12
N GLY A 82 6.10 -12.66 -1.20
CA GLY A 82 6.23 -13.88 -0.41
C GLY A 82 5.36 -13.87 0.84
N LEU A 83 5.65 -14.77 1.78
CA LEU A 83 4.91 -14.84 3.05
C LEU A 83 5.13 -13.55 3.86
N ASN A 84 4.08 -12.73 3.95
CA ASN A 84 4.08 -11.42 4.62
C ASN A 84 5.09 -10.41 4.08
N THR A 85 5.68 -10.66 2.90
CA THR A 85 6.67 -9.78 2.26
C THR A 85 6.01 -9.07 1.09
N PHE A 86 6.14 -7.75 1.06
CA PHE A 86 5.49 -6.89 0.09
C PHE A 86 6.42 -5.80 -0.43
N SER A 87 6.09 -5.23 -1.58
CA SER A 87 6.71 -4.02 -2.11
C SER A 87 5.60 -3.03 -2.52
N ILE A 88 5.91 -1.74 -2.54
CA ILE A 88 5.03 -0.73 -3.13
C ILE A 88 5.27 -0.75 -4.64
N ASP A 89 4.19 -0.93 -5.41
CA ASP A 89 4.23 -0.94 -6.86
C ASP A 89 3.32 0.18 -7.39
N MET A 90 3.93 1.23 -7.93
CA MET A 90 3.25 2.38 -8.52
C MET A 90 3.86 2.72 -9.89
N LYS A 91 4.30 1.69 -10.62
CA LYS A 91 4.95 1.81 -11.93
C LYS A 91 3.98 1.71 -13.09
#